data_AF-A0A660R811-F1
#
_entry.id   AF-A0A660R811-F1
#
_cell.length_a   1.000
_cell.length_b   1.000
_cell.length_c   1.000
_cell.angle_alpha   90.00
_cell.angle_beta   90.00
_cell.angle_gamma   90.00
#
_symmetry.space_group_name_H-M   'P 1'
#
loop_
_entity.id
_entity.type
_entity.pdbx_description
1 polymer ?
#
loop_
_entity_poly.entity_id
_entity_poly.type
_entity_poly.pdbx_seq_one_letter_code
_entity_poly.pdbx_strand_id
1 'polypeptide(L)'
;TARKFNELEDYTKKAIKEYPESPKIEWLKYYLGEAYLNMHDYDEAYTLMTGLLKESKTSDVKSGALYVIARYYSEQGNISKAEDYYKNLLSNYPLSVKAPWASLDLALLYYNKNEMKNAKMMFFKTIFTYPDFEKNDACYFYIAQIYEREKAYDKAIKTYQELIKKFPNSPKVPDARKRIEEISAR
;
A
#
# COMPACT_ATOMS: atom_id res chain seq x y z
N THR A 1 4.10 3.99 -19.17
CA THR A 1 3.35 4.51 -20.34
C THR A 1 2.56 3.37 -20.93
N ALA A 2 1.39 3.63 -21.53
CA ALA A 2 0.54 2.60 -22.12
C ALA A 2 1.30 1.70 -23.12
N ARG A 3 2.22 2.27 -23.90
CA ARG A 3 3.09 1.51 -24.80
C ARG A 3 3.93 0.44 -24.09
N LYS A 4 4.62 0.78 -23.00
CA LYS A 4 5.45 -0.18 -22.24
C LYS A 4 4.61 -1.27 -21.59
N PHE A 5 3.38 -0.92 -21.19
CA PHE A 5 2.42 -1.88 -20.65
C PHE A 5 1.99 -2.89 -21.72
N ASN A 6 1.55 -2.43 -22.90
CA ASN A 6 1.16 -3.31 -24.00
C ASN A 6 2.31 -4.24 -24.44
N GLU A 7 3.53 -3.71 -24.55
CA GLU A 7 4.71 -4.51 -24.90
C GLU A 7 4.98 -5.61 -23.85
N LEU A 8 4.86 -5.30 -22.55
CA LEU A 8 4.99 -6.28 -21.47
C LEU A 8 3.88 -7.32 -21.51
N GLU A 9 2.64 -6.88 -21.73
CA GLU A 9 1.45 -7.74 -21.77
C GLU A 9 1.56 -8.76 -22.90
N ASP A 10 1.82 -8.31 -24.13
CA ASP A 10 1.95 -9.16 -25.31
C ASP A 10 3.09 -10.18 -25.15
N TYR A 11 4.26 -9.70 -24.70
CA TYR A 11 5.41 -10.56 -24.44
C TYR A 11 5.10 -11.62 -23.38
N THR A 12 4.47 -11.22 -22.28
CA THR A 12 4.16 -12.13 -21.17
C THR A 12 3.11 -13.16 -21.56
N LYS A 13 2.03 -12.76 -22.25
CA LYS A 13 1.01 -13.69 -22.77
C LYS A 13 1.60 -14.72 -23.72
N LYS A 14 2.50 -14.30 -24.61
CA LYS A 14 3.23 -15.21 -25.50
C LYS A 14 4.13 -16.17 -24.70
N ALA A 15 4.91 -15.65 -23.75
CA ALA A 15 5.82 -16.46 -22.95
C ALA A 15 5.10 -17.53 -22.11
N ILE A 16 3.94 -17.19 -21.52
CA ILE A 16 3.10 -18.15 -20.77
C ILE A 16 2.66 -19.32 -21.65
N LYS A 17 2.34 -19.07 -22.93
CA LYS A 17 1.92 -20.10 -23.87
C LYS A 17 3.08 -20.97 -24.35
N GLU A 18 4.22 -20.37 -24.66
CA GLU A 18 5.36 -21.06 -25.27
C GLU A 18 6.27 -21.75 -24.25
N TYR A 19 6.39 -21.21 -23.05
CA TYR A 19 7.33 -21.67 -22.02
C TYR A 19 6.68 -21.80 -20.63
N PRO A 20 5.53 -22.47 -20.47
CA PRO A 20 4.75 -22.47 -19.23
C PRO A 20 5.53 -22.94 -17.99
N GLU A 21 6.47 -23.87 -18.17
CA GLU A 21 7.29 -24.45 -17.10
C GLU A 21 8.56 -23.62 -16.76
N SER A 22 8.80 -22.51 -17.47
CA SER A 22 9.99 -21.69 -17.21
C SER A 22 9.88 -21.01 -15.83
N PRO A 23 10.94 -21.05 -15.00
CA PRO A 23 10.93 -20.42 -13.68
C PRO A 23 10.78 -18.88 -13.76
N LYS A 24 10.96 -18.29 -14.94
CA LYS A 24 10.75 -16.85 -15.17
C LYS A 24 9.28 -16.49 -15.34
N ILE A 25 8.40 -17.46 -15.64
CA ILE A 25 6.99 -17.20 -15.89
C ILE A 25 6.29 -16.62 -14.67
N GLU A 26 6.60 -17.10 -13.46
CA GLU A 26 5.96 -16.54 -12.26
C GLU A 26 6.30 -15.05 -12.07
N TRP A 27 7.54 -14.65 -12.38
CA TRP A 27 7.96 -13.25 -12.31
C TRP A 27 7.34 -12.39 -13.40
N LEU A 28 7.24 -12.91 -14.63
CA LEU A 28 6.54 -12.20 -15.72
C LEU A 28 5.06 -12.02 -15.40
N LYS A 29 4.37 -13.07 -14.92
CA LYS A 29 3.00 -12.99 -14.42
C LYS A 29 2.89 -11.96 -13.28
N TYR A 30 3.85 -11.98 -12.35
CA TYR A 30 3.86 -11.04 -11.21
C TYR A 30 3.98 -9.59 -11.69
N TYR A 31 4.97 -9.27 -12.53
CA TYR A 31 5.14 -7.92 -13.07
C TYR A 31 3.98 -7.47 -13.93
N LEU A 32 3.38 -8.37 -14.72
CA LEU A 32 2.18 -8.06 -15.49
C LEU A 32 1.00 -7.73 -14.55
N GLY A 33 0.80 -8.49 -13.48
CA GLY A 33 -0.28 -8.19 -12.51
C GLY A 33 -0.03 -6.90 -11.73
N GLU A 34 1.22 -6.55 -11.40
CA GLU A 34 1.55 -5.22 -10.87
C GLU A 34 1.27 -4.12 -11.90
N ALA A 35 1.53 -4.38 -13.17
CA ALA A 35 1.26 -3.42 -14.23
C ALA A 35 -0.25 -3.20 -14.41
N TYR A 36 -1.07 -4.26 -14.39
CA TYR A 36 -2.53 -4.14 -14.36
C TYR A 36 -3.01 -3.34 -13.14
N LEU A 37 -2.47 -3.61 -11.94
CA LEU A 37 -2.77 -2.83 -10.73
C LEU A 37 -2.50 -1.32 -10.95
N ASN A 38 -1.35 -0.97 -11.52
CA ASN A 38 -0.99 0.42 -11.79
C ASN A 38 -1.85 1.08 -12.88
N MET A 39 -2.44 0.29 -13.76
CA MET A 39 -3.40 0.75 -14.78
C MET A 39 -4.85 0.80 -14.25
N HIS A 40 -5.07 0.39 -13.00
CA HIS A 40 -6.39 0.22 -12.39
C HIS A 40 -7.25 -0.88 -13.03
N ASP A 41 -6.63 -1.80 -13.78
CA ASP A 41 -7.26 -2.99 -14.37
C ASP A 41 -7.30 -4.10 -13.33
N TYR A 42 -8.13 -3.89 -12.30
CA TYR A 42 -8.08 -4.70 -11.08
C TYR A 42 -8.53 -6.16 -11.28
N ASP A 43 -9.43 -6.44 -12.24
CA ASP A 43 -9.96 -7.79 -12.50
C ASP A 43 -8.90 -8.71 -13.15
N GLU A 44 -8.14 -8.20 -14.12
CA GLU A 44 -7.01 -8.88 -14.75
C GLU A 44 -5.89 -9.11 -13.74
N ALA A 45 -5.58 -8.09 -12.93
CA ALA A 45 -4.61 -8.20 -11.85
C ALA A 45 -4.99 -9.30 -10.85
N TYR A 46 -6.26 -9.31 -10.43
CA TYR A 46 -6.79 -10.32 -9.51
C TYR A 46 -6.71 -11.74 -10.09
N THR A 47 -7.14 -11.92 -11.33
CA THR A 47 -7.13 -13.24 -12.00
C THR A 47 -5.71 -13.80 -12.04
N LEU A 48 -4.73 -12.98 -12.42
CA LEU A 48 -3.34 -13.39 -12.52
C LEU A 48 -2.73 -13.70 -11.14
N MET A 49 -3.00 -12.85 -10.16
CA MET A 49 -2.42 -12.96 -8.81
C MET A 49 -3.02 -14.12 -8.02
N THR A 50 -4.30 -14.44 -8.21
CA THR A 50 -4.91 -15.62 -7.59
C THR A 50 -4.34 -16.93 -8.12
N GLY A 51 -3.99 -16.99 -9.41
CA GLY A 51 -3.22 -18.11 -9.97
C GLY A 51 -1.85 -18.23 -9.34
N LEU A 52 -1.09 -17.12 -9.31
CA LEU A 52 0.24 -17.08 -8.71
C LEU A 52 0.26 -17.48 -7.23
N LEU A 53 -0.70 -17.04 -6.44
CA LEU A 53 -0.76 -17.36 -5.02
C LEU A 53 -0.93 -18.86 -4.76
N LYS A 54 -1.62 -19.58 -5.66
CA LYS A 54 -1.82 -21.04 -5.59
C LYS A 54 -0.59 -21.82 -6.06
N GLU A 55 0.05 -21.37 -7.15
CA GLU A 55 1.10 -22.11 -7.86
C GLU A 55 2.50 -21.83 -7.32
N SER A 56 2.81 -20.56 -7.00
CA SER A 56 4.17 -20.14 -6.66
C SER A 56 4.60 -20.71 -5.31
N LYS A 57 5.91 -20.93 -5.15
CA LYS A 57 6.55 -21.18 -3.84
C LYS A 57 7.42 -20.01 -3.39
N THR A 58 7.57 -19.00 -4.24
CA THR A 58 8.44 -17.84 -4.02
C THR A 58 7.75 -16.84 -3.10
N SER A 59 8.37 -16.57 -1.96
CA SER A 59 7.84 -15.68 -0.92
C SER A 59 7.49 -14.29 -1.45
N ASP A 60 8.37 -13.70 -2.26
CA ASP A 60 8.17 -12.36 -2.82
C ASP A 60 6.97 -12.32 -3.77
N VAL A 61 6.84 -13.30 -4.66
CA VAL A 61 5.69 -13.44 -5.56
C VAL A 61 4.39 -13.61 -4.77
N LYS A 62 4.38 -14.45 -3.72
CA LYS A 62 3.21 -14.62 -2.86
C LYS A 62 2.82 -13.34 -2.13
N SER A 63 3.79 -12.63 -1.55
CA SER A 63 3.54 -11.35 -0.89
C SER A 63 2.97 -10.30 -1.86
N GLY A 64 3.52 -10.27 -3.08
CA GLY A 64 3.02 -9.48 -4.19
C GLY A 64 1.57 -9.77 -4.55
N ALA A 65 1.26 -11.06 -4.74
CA ALA A 65 -0.08 -11.52 -5.04
C ALA A 65 -1.08 -11.17 -3.93
N LEU A 66 -0.73 -11.40 -2.67
CA LEU A 66 -1.58 -11.02 -1.54
C LEU A 66 -1.86 -9.51 -1.52
N TYR A 67 -0.86 -8.68 -1.79
CA TYR A 67 -1.03 -7.22 -1.84
C TYR A 67 -2.01 -6.81 -2.94
N VAL A 68 -1.84 -7.31 -4.16
CA VAL A 68 -2.71 -6.98 -5.29
C VAL A 68 -4.15 -7.48 -5.05
N ILE A 69 -4.32 -8.67 -4.50
CA ILE A 69 -5.64 -9.19 -4.15
C ILE A 69 -6.30 -8.34 -3.05
N ALA A 70 -5.54 -7.87 -2.06
CA ALA A 70 -6.06 -6.96 -1.04
C ALA A 70 -6.51 -5.63 -1.65
N ARG A 71 -5.73 -5.07 -2.58
CA ARG A 71 -6.11 -3.87 -3.36
C ARG A 71 -7.39 -4.09 -4.15
N TYR A 72 -7.50 -5.20 -4.87
CA TYR A 72 -8.72 -5.58 -5.59
C TYR A 72 -9.96 -5.51 -4.69
N TYR A 73 -9.92 -6.18 -3.53
CA TYR A 73 -11.06 -6.17 -2.61
C TYR A 73 -11.32 -4.79 -1.99
N SER A 74 -10.28 -3.98 -1.77
CA SER A 74 -10.42 -2.60 -1.28
C SER A 74 -11.19 -1.74 -2.28
N GLU A 75 -10.89 -1.87 -3.57
CA GLU A 75 -11.53 -1.10 -4.66
C GLU A 75 -12.97 -1.52 -4.89
N GLN A 76 -13.28 -2.81 -4.69
CA GLN A 76 -14.65 -3.33 -4.68
C GLN A 76 -15.46 -2.93 -3.44
N GLY A 77 -14.85 -2.20 -2.50
CA GLY A 77 -15.47 -1.86 -1.21
C GLY A 77 -15.66 -3.07 -0.29
N ASN A 78 -15.08 -4.23 -0.61
CA ASN A 78 -15.09 -5.40 0.27
C ASN A 78 -13.96 -5.30 1.31
N ILE A 79 -14.21 -4.39 2.26
CA ILE A 79 -13.25 -4.01 3.30
C ILE A 79 -12.80 -5.21 4.14
N SER A 80 -13.71 -6.14 4.45
CA SER A 80 -13.39 -7.33 5.26
C SER A 80 -12.35 -8.20 4.57
N LYS A 81 -12.55 -8.51 3.29
CA LYS A 81 -11.58 -9.34 2.55
C LYS A 81 -10.27 -8.61 2.35
N ALA A 82 -10.30 -7.31 2.02
CA ALA A 82 -9.08 -6.51 1.88
C ALA A 82 -8.23 -6.58 3.15
N GLU A 83 -8.86 -6.40 4.31
CA GLU A 83 -8.23 -6.50 5.63
C GLU A 83 -7.59 -7.88 5.86
N ASP A 84 -8.29 -8.97 5.55
CA ASP A 84 -7.78 -10.33 5.69
C ASP A 84 -6.52 -10.58 4.86
N TYR A 85 -6.51 -10.14 3.59
CA TYR A 85 -5.35 -10.31 2.70
C TYR A 85 -4.16 -9.45 3.12
N TYR A 86 -4.38 -8.19 3.55
CA TYR A 86 -3.29 -7.36 4.10
C TYR A 86 -2.71 -7.97 5.36
N LYS A 87 -3.55 -8.44 6.30
CA LYS A 87 -3.07 -9.09 7.53
C LYS A 87 -2.31 -10.37 7.23
N ASN A 88 -2.77 -11.17 6.27
CA ASN A 88 -2.06 -12.38 5.84
C ASN A 88 -0.65 -12.03 5.34
N LEU A 89 -0.52 -11.02 4.48
CA LEU A 89 0.78 -10.55 4.00
C LEU A 89 1.68 -10.11 5.15
N LEU A 90 1.18 -9.25 6.03
CA LEU A 90 1.96 -8.71 7.15
C LEU A 90 2.36 -9.77 8.18
N SER A 91 1.61 -10.88 8.28
CA SER A 91 1.90 -11.96 9.20
C SER A 91 2.89 -12.96 8.62
N ASN A 92 2.74 -13.32 7.35
CA ASN A 92 3.54 -14.37 6.71
C ASN A 92 4.77 -13.84 5.96
N TYR A 93 4.75 -12.58 5.53
CA TYR A 93 5.79 -11.96 4.71
C TYR A 93 6.19 -10.55 5.20
N PRO A 94 6.49 -10.36 6.50
CA PRO A 94 6.75 -9.03 7.08
C PRO A 94 8.01 -8.35 6.51
N LEU A 95 8.96 -9.11 5.94
CA LEU A 95 10.18 -8.57 5.34
C LEU A 95 10.09 -8.35 3.83
N SER A 96 8.92 -8.62 3.23
CA SER A 96 8.73 -8.43 1.79
C SER A 96 8.71 -6.95 1.42
N VAL A 97 9.09 -6.63 0.18
CA VAL A 97 9.02 -5.27 -0.38
C VAL A 97 7.59 -4.69 -0.36
N LYS A 98 6.55 -5.54 -0.29
CA LYS A 98 5.14 -5.15 -0.21
C LYS A 98 4.60 -4.99 1.20
N ALA A 99 5.32 -5.47 2.21
CA ALA A 99 4.90 -5.34 3.61
C ALA A 99 4.68 -3.89 4.07
N PRO A 100 5.58 -2.91 3.80
CA PRO A 100 5.31 -1.52 4.17
C PRO A 100 4.08 -0.94 3.46
N TRP A 101 3.89 -1.24 2.17
CA TRP A 101 2.72 -0.82 1.41
C TRP A 101 1.42 -1.39 1.96
N ALA A 102 1.38 -2.69 2.25
CA ALA A 102 0.25 -3.36 2.87
C ALA A 102 -0.08 -2.78 4.26
N SER A 103 0.95 -2.43 5.03
CA SER A 103 0.79 -1.82 6.36
C SER A 103 0.15 -0.42 6.26
N LEU A 104 0.62 0.41 5.33
CA LEU A 104 0.05 1.72 5.06
C LEU A 104 -1.39 1.62 4.54
N ASP A 105 -1.64 0.77 3.55
CA ASP A 105 -2.97 0.64 2.94
C ASP A 105 -3.99 0.08 3.94
N LEU A 106 -3.60 -0.83 4.82
CA LEU A 106 -4.45 -1.29 5.91
C LEU A 106 -4.72 -0.18 6.94
N ALA A 107 -3.74 0.67 7.25
CA ALA A 107 -3.96 1.84 8.11
C ALA A 107 -4.95 2.84 7.48
N LEU A 108 -4.83 3.09 6.18
CA LEU A 108 -5.76 3.92 5.40
C LEU A 108 -7.16 3.30 5.34
N LEU A 109 -7.25 1.98 5.20
CA LEU A 109 -8.51 1.24 5.26
C LEU A 109 -9.23 1.50 6.58
N TYR A 110 -8.53 1.37 7.72
CA TYR A 110 -9.11 1.71 9.03
C TYR A 110 -9.47 3.19 9.17
N TYR A 111 -8.66 4.10 8.62
CA TYR A 111 -8.96 5.53 8.64
C TYR A 111 -10.26 5.83 7.89
N ASN A 112 -10.45 5.24 6.72
CA ASN A 112 -11.64 5.41 5.88
C ASN A 112 -12.90 4.78 6.49
N LYS A 113 -12.75 3.68 7.25
CA LYS A 113 -13.82 3.08 8.07
C LYS A 113 -14.18 3.91 9.33
N ASN A 114 -13.52 5.05 9.55
CA ASN A 114 -13.63 5.85 10.76
C ASN A 114 -13.14 5.15 12.04
N GLU A 115 -12.34 4.07 11.92
CA GLU A 115 -11.74 3.36 13.05
C GLU A 115 -10.42 4.03 13.48
N MET A 116 -10.53 5.29 13.96
CA MET A 116 -9.39 6.18 14.22
C MET A 116 -8.32 5.56 15.14
N LYS A 117 -8.72 4.78 16.14
CA LYS A 117 -7.79 4.10 17.07
C LYS A 117 -6.93 3.06 16.34
N ASN A 118 -7.56 2.21 15.53
CA ASN A 118 -6.88 1.16 14.77
C ASN A 118 -5.99 1.77 13.69
N ALA A 119 -6.49 2.79 12.98
CA ALA A 119 -5.73 3.54 11.98
C ALA A 119 -4.46 4.13 12.58
N LYS A 120 -4.57 4.89 13.68
CA LYS A 120 -3.42 5.51 14.35
C LYS A 120 -2.38 4.49 14.79
N MET A 121 -2.83 3.39 15.42
CA MET A 121 -1.95 2.30 15.83
C MET A 121 -1.19 1.71 14.64
N MET A 122 -1.88 1.50 13.52
CA MET A 122 -1.26 0.91 12.33
C MET A 122 -0.29 1.87 11.62
N PHE A 123 -0.59 3.17 11.56
CA PHE A 123 0.37 4.17 11.06
C PHE A 123 1.64 4.20 11.92
N PHE A 124 1.52 4.20 13.25
CA PHE A 124 2.69 4.12 14.14
C PHE A 124 3.48 2.82 13.93
N LYS A 125 2.79 1.68 13.81
CA LYS A 125 3.42 0.39 13.53
C LYS A 125 4.17 0.41 12.20
N THR A 126 3.62 1.08 11.18
CA THR A 126 4.26 1.23 9.86
C THR A 126 5.58 1.98 9.99
N ILE A 127 5.56 3.16 10.63
CA ILE A 127 6.77 3.97 10.86
C ILE A 127 7.83 3.20 11.67
N PHE A 128 7.40 2.48 12.72
CA PHE A 128 8.31 1.75 13.59
C PHE A 128 8.92 0.51 12.93
N THR A 129 8.11 -0.27 12.22
CA THR A 129 8.55 -1.53 11.58
C THR A 129 9.34 -1.26 10.30
N TYR A 130 8.98 -0.20 9.57
CA TYR A 130 9.55 0.13 8.27
C TYR A 130 10.07 1.58 8.26
N PRO A 131 11.14 1.89 9.02
CA PRO A 131 11.61 3.27 9.20
C PRO A 131 12.06 3.95 7.89
N ASP A 132 12.59 3.19 6.94
CA ASP A 132 13.08 3.68 5.64
C ASP A 132 11.98 3.72 4.56
N PHE A 133 10.73 3.41 4.91
CA PHE A 133 9.64 3.42 3.93
C PHE A 133 9.36 4.83 3.42
N GLU A 134 9.48 5.01 2.10
CA GLU A 134 9.34 6.31 1.43
C GLU A 134 7.98 7.00 1.65
N LYS A 135 6.94 6.27 2.03
CA LYS A 135 5.60 6.81 2.33
C LYS A 135 5.32 7.03 3.81
N ASN A 136 6.35 7.00 4.66
CA ASN A 136 6.19 7.34 6.08
C ASN A 136 5.69 8.78 6.28
N ASP A 137 5.92 9.69 5.32
CA ASP A 137 5.30 11.03 5.28
C ASP A 137 3.76 10.97 5.37
N ALA A 138 3.13 10.02 4.66
CA ALA A 138 1.70 9.79 4.75
C ALA A 138 1.29 9.33 6.14
N CYS A 139 2.04 8.42 6.76
CA CYS A 139 1.75 7.98 8.13
C CYS A 139 1.78 9.16 9.11
N TYR A 140 2.80 10.01 9.08
CA TYR A 140 2.86 11.20 9.93
C TYR A 140 1.66 12.13 9.70
N PHE A 141 1.30 12.37 8.43
CA PHE A 141 0.17 13.24 8.09
C PHE A 141 -1.15 12.73 8.66
N TYR A 142 -1.46 11.45 8.46
CA TYR A 142 -2.71 10.88 8.96
C TYR A 142 -2.73 10.75 10.48
N ILE A 143 -1.60 10.46 11.14
CA ILE A 143 -1.52 10.51 12.61
C ILE A 143 -1.84 11.92 13.13
N ALA A 144 -1.28 12.95 12.50
CA ALA A 144 -1.54 14.34 12.87
C ALA A 144 -3.02 14.72 12.68
N GLN A 145 -3.63 14.31 11.57
CA GLN A 145 -5.08 14.49 11.34
C GLN A 145 -5.93 13.77 12.39
N ILE A 146 -5.54 12.56 12.80
CA ILE A 146 -6.25 11.84 13.87
C ILE A 146 -6.13 12.61 15.19
N TYR A 147 -4.94 13.07 15.56
CA TYR A 147 -4.78 13.90 16.77
C TYR A 147 -5.61 15.18 16.72
N GLU A 148 -5.73 15.78 15.55
CA GLU A 148 -6.56 16.96 15.37
C GLU A 148 -8.06 16.67 15.58
N ARG A 149 -8.56 15.56 15.04
CA ARG A 149 -9.94 15.08 15.29
C ARG A 149 -10.18 14.78 16.77
N GLU A 150 -9.16 14.30 17.47
CA GLU A 150 -9.17 14.08 18.92
C GLU A 150 -9.02 15.38 19.74
N LYS A 151 -8.90 16.55 19.09
CA LYS A 151 -8.63 17.86 19.70
C LYS A 151 -7.30 17.91 20.48
N ALA A 152 -6.40 16.96 20.22
CA ALA A 152 -5.06 16.94 20.79
C ALA A 152 -4.10 17.81 19.95
N TYR A 153 -4.38 19.11 19.91
CA TYR A 153 -3.75 20.06 18.99
C TYR A 153 -2.22 20.13 19.12
N ASP A 154 -1.68 20.11 20.33
CA ASP A 154 -0.22 20.08 20.56
C ASP A 154 0.44 18.88 19.90
N LYS A 155 -0.20 17.70 19.99
CA LYS A 155 0.29 16.47 19.36
C LYS A 155 0.16 16.53 17.85
N ALA A 156 -0.94 17.10 17.34
CA ALA A 156 -1.15 17.30 15.91
C ALA A 156 -0.05 18.19 15.32
N ILE A 157 0.18 19.38 15.90
CA ILE A 157 1.21 20.32 15.46
C ILE A 157 2.59 19.66 15.50
N LYS A 158 2.96 19.03 16.62
CA LYS A 158 4.25 18.34 16.75
C LYS A 158 4.43 17.26 15.67
N THR A 159 3.38 16.51 15.36
CA THR A 159 3.44 15.45 14.35
C THR A 159 3.56 16.02 12.93
N TYR A 160 2.84 17.10 12.60
CA TYR A 160 3.01 17.81 11.33
C TYR A 160 4.42 18.42 11.20
N GLN A 161 4.99 18.95 12.27
CA GLN A 161 6.37 19.46 12.26
C GLN A 161 7.40 18.35 12.00
N GLU A 162 7.21 17.16 12.60
CA GLU A 162 8.06 15.99 12.32
C GLU A 162 7.96 15.55 10.86
N LEU A 163 6.77 15.59 10.25
CA LEU A 163 6.60 15.36 8.80
C LEU A 163 7.46 16.34 8.00
N ILE A 164 7.32 17.65 8.25
CA ILE A 164 8.03 18.69 7.51
C ILE A 164 9.55 18.56 7.67
N LYS A 165 10.01 18.20 8.88
CA LYS A 165 11.42 18.02 9.20
C LYS A 165 12.02 16.78 8.52
N LYS A 166 11.33 15.64 8.57
CA LYS A 166 11.82 14.35 8.05
C LYS A 166 11.62 14.20 6.55
N PHE A 167 10.58 14.82 6.00
CA PHE A 167 10.18 14.70 4.59
C PHE A 167 9.97 16.08 3.96
N PRO A 168 11.02 16.93 3.88
CA PRO A 168 10.87 18.32 3.43
C PRO A 168 10.33 18.47 2.00
N ASN A 169 10.51 17.44 1.15
CA ASN A 169 10.03 17.41 -0.24
C ASN A 169 8.71 16.62 -0.40
N SER A 170 8.06 16.20 0.69
CA SER A 170 6.80 15.47 0.61
C SER A 170 5.70 16.35 0.00
N PRO A 171 4.83 15.80 -0.87
CA PRO A 171 3.66 16.53 -1.38
C PRO A 171 2.67 16.90 -0.27
N LYS A 172 2.80 16.35 0.95
CA LYS A 172 1.96 16.65 2.11
C LYS A 172 2.46 17.83 2.94
N VAL A 173 3.66 18.34 2.67
CA VAL A 173 4.23 19.49 3.41
C VAL A 173 3.36 20.74 3.32
N PRO A 174 2.84 21.15 2.14
CA PRO A 174 1.96 22.33 2.05
C PRO A 174 0.72 22.20 2.92
N ASP A 175 0.05 21.03 2.86
CA ASP A 175 -1.15 20.76 3.68
C ASP A 175 -0.81 20.75 5.17
N ALA A 176 0.29 20.12 5.56
CA ALA A 176 0.74 20.08 6.95
C ALA A 176 0.98 21.49 7.52
N ARG A 177 1.61 22.40 6.76
CA ARG A 177 1.82 23.79 7.17
C ARG A 177 0.49 24.52 7.35
N LYS A 178 -0.41 24.40 6.37
CA LYS A 178 -1.75 24.99 6.44
C LYS A 178 -2.51 24.52 7.69
N ARG A 179 -2.48 23.22 8.00
CA ARG A 179 -3.12 22.70 9.23
C ARG A 179 -2.50 23.27 10.50
N ILE A 180 -1.17 23.42 10.58
CA ILE A 180 -0.52 24.03 11.75
C ILE A 180 -1.02 25.47 11.95
N GLU A 181 -1.08 26.27 10.89
CA GLU A 181 -1.56 27.66 10.94
C GLU A 181 -3.02 27.72 11.42
N GLU A 182 -3.90 26.91 10.84
CA GLU A 182 -5.33 26.87 11.18
C GLU A 182 -5.59 26.36 12.61
N ILE A 183 -4.75 25.47 13.14
CA ILE A 183 -4.84 25.02 14.54
C ILE A 183 -4.35 26.12 15.49
N SER A 184 -3.26 26.80 15.14
CA SER A 184 -2.64 27.83 15.99
C SER A 184 -3.45 29.12 16.05
N ALA A 185 -4.34 29.35 15.09
CA ALA A 185 -5.23 30.51 15.03
C ALA A 185 -6.54 30.33 15.82
N ARG A 186 -6.76 29.17 16.45
CA ARG A 186 -7.95 28.88 17.27
C ARG A 186 -7.72 29.24 18.74
#